data_AF-A0AAQ1KPB1-F1
#
_entry.id   AF-A0AAQ1KPB1-F1
#
_cell.length_a   1.000
_cell.length_b   1.000
_cell.length_c   1.000
_cell.angle_alpha   90.00
_cell.angle_beta   90.00
_cell.angle_gamma   90.00
#
_symmetry.space_group_name_H-M   'P 1'
#
loop_
_entity.id
_entity.type
_entity.pdbx_description
1 polymer ?
#
loop_
_entity_poly.entity_id
_entity_poly.type
_entity_poly.pdbx_seq_one_letter_code
_entity_poly.pdbx_strand_id
1 'polypeptide(L)'
;MNAKRIVLLLVAIALLSILLFTRLASNALMLLMDRTNFIPAQASILTLSPYVISEGSGAYWLYAEDRNNYYHFTYEPGREYLVMSKNQSCPSFKKDDFRTWCQAKVQSIR
;
A
#
# COMPACT_ATOMS: atom_id res chain seq x y z
N MET A 1 5.66 33.83 23.23
CA MET A 1 5.68 33.42 21.80
C MET A 1 4.34 33.81 21.18
N ASN A 2 4.30 34.48 20.02
CA ASN A 2 3.01 34.96 19.47
C ASN A 2 2.16 33.79 18.92
N ALA A 3 0.84 33.95 18.92
CA ALA A 3 -0.09 32.91 18.46
C ALA A 3 0.17 32.45 17.02
N LYS A 4 0.55 33.36 16.11
CA LYS A 4 0.91 33.02 14.72
C LYS A 4 2.13 32.09 14.64
N ARG A 5 3.16 32.31 15.46
CA ARG A 5 4.36 31.47 15.55
C ARG A 5 4.03 30.09 16.13
N ILE A 6 3.14 30.02 17.12
CA ILE A 6 2.66 28.74 17.66
C ILE A 6 1.93 27.94 16.59
N VAL A 7 1.00 28.56 15.87
CA VAL A 7 0.27 27.89 14.77
C VAL A 7 1.23 27.40 13.69
N LEU A 8 2.19 28.22 13.28
CA LEU A 8 3.16 27.84 12.25
C LEU A 8 4.02 26.64 12.69
N LEU A 9 4.46 26.62 13.95
CA LEU A 9 5.19 25.50 14.52
C LEU A 9 4.35 24.22 14.56
N LEU A 10 3.08 24.31 14.96
CA LEU A 10 2.18 23.16 15.00
C LEU A 10 1.94 22.59 13.59
N VAL A 11 1.77 23.45 12.58
CA VAL A 11 1.64 23.03 11.18
C VAL A 11 2.92 22.36 10.70
N ALA A 12 4.09 22.94 10.99
CA ALA A 12 5.38 22.36 10.61
C ALA A 12 5.59 20.98 11.24
N ILE A 13 5.28 20.83 12.54
CA ILE A 13 5.36 19.55 13.25
C ILE A 13 4.38 18.52 12.65
N ALA A 14 3.15 18.93 12.34
CA ALA A 14 2.17 18.05 11.72
C ALA A 14 2.65 17.56 10.34
N LEU A 15 3.12 18.46 9.47
CA LEU A 15 3.66 18.09 8.16
C LEU A 15 4.87 17.15 8.27
N LEU A 16 5.79 17.46 9.19
CA LEU A 16 6.96 16.63 9.42
C LEU A 16 6.55 15.23 9.93
N SER A 17 5.56 15.16 10.82
CA SER A 17 5.05 13.87 11.33
C SER A 17 4.44 13.02 10.21
N ILE A 18 3.69 13.63 9.29
CA ILE A 18 3.14 12.91 8.13
C ILE A 18 4.26 12.34 7.28
N LEU A 19 5.31 13.12 7.01
CA LEU A 19 6.43 12.68 6.18
C LEU A 19 7.28 11.59 6.83
N LEU A 20 7.49 11.66 8.16
CA LEU A 20 8.35 10.73 8.88
C LEU A 20 7.66 9.42 9.27
N PHE A 21 6.36 9.46 9.57
CA PHE A 21 5.63 8.31 10.12
C PHE A 21 4.67 7.64 9.12
N THR A 22 4.59 8.13 7.88
CA THR A 22 3.77 7.53 6.84
C THR A 22 4.57 7.22 5.59
N ARG A 23 3.98 6.43 4.69
CA ARG A 23 4.54 6.09 3.38
C ARG A 23 4.07 7.03 2.27
N LEU A 24 3.54 8.21 2.63
CA LEU A 24 2.98 9.17 1.68
C LEU A 24 3.96 9.49 0.55
N ALA A 25 5.21 9.83 0.89
CA ALA A 25 6.19 10.25 -0.10
C ALA A 25 6.54 9.11 -1.09
N SER A 26 6.82 7.90 -0.59
CA SER A 26 7.16 6.76 -1.44
C SER A 26 5.99 6.34 -2.31
N ASN A 27 4.78 6.32 -1.76
CA ASN A 27 3.59 5.91 -2.51
C ASN A 27 3.14 7.00 -3.50
N ALA A 28 3.32 8.28 -3.18
CA ALA A 28 3.09 9.37 -4.12
C ALA A 28 4.08 9.32 -5.29
N LEU A 29 5.37 9.11 -5.00
CA LEU A 29 6.38 8.92 -6.05
C LEU A 29 6.03 7.71 -6.92
N MET A 30 5.66 6.58 -6.31
CA MET A 30 5.20 5.38 -7.01
C MET A 30 4.11 5.71 -8.04
N LEU A 31 3.06 6.42 -7.62
CA LEU A 31 1.94 6.79 -8.49
C LEU A 31 2.32 7.78 -9.61
N LEU A 32 3.37 8.58 -9.41
CA LEU A 32 3.82 9.55 -10.41
C LEU A 32 4.68 8.91 -11.52
N MET A 33 5.36 7.79 -11.24
CA MET A 33 6.26 7.15 -12.21
C MET A 33 5.52 6.52 -13.39
N ASP A 34 4.36 5.90 -13.15
CA ASP A 34 3.57 5.23 -14.19
C ASP A 34 2.08 5.29 -13.85
N ARG A 35 1.23 5.54 -14.86
CA ARG A 35 -0.23 5.64 -14.70
C ARG A 35 -0.89 4.29 -14.39
N THR A 36 -0.21 3.19 -14.66
CA THR A 36 -0.66 1.84 -14.33
C THR A 36 -0.40 1.49 -12.85
N ASN A 37 0.38 2.31 -12.14
CA ASN A 37 0.56 2.17 -10.70
C ASN A 37 -0.69 2.59 -9.96
N PHE A 38 -1.04 1.82 -8.93
CA PHE A 38 -2.23 2.08 -8.13
C PHE A 38 -2.02 1.69 -6.66
N ILE A 39 -2.89 2.21 -5.81
CA ILE A 39 -3.05 1.78 -4.42
C ILE A 39 -4.30 0.90 -4.35
N PRO A 40 -4.25 -0.31 -3.76
CA PRO A 40 -5.44 -1.12 -3.52
C PRO A 40 -6.55 -0.32 -2.83
N ALA A 41 -7.82 -0.57 -3.18
CA ALA A 41 -8.95 0.20 -2.65
C ALA A 41 -9.13 0.06 -1.12
N GLN A 42 -8.59 -1.01 -0.53
CA GLN A 42 -8.62 -1.30 0.91
C GLN A 42 -7.41 -0.70 1.64
N ALA A 43 -6.39 -0.26 0.91
CA ALA A 43 -5.19 0.35 1.44
C ALA A 43 -5.26 1.88 1.39
N SER A 44 -4.31 2.54 2.04
CA SER A 44 -4.10 3.97 1.97
C SER A 44 -2.74 4.28 1.39
N ILE A 45 -2.63 5.40 0.65
CA ILE A 45 -1.36 6.00 0.25
C ILE A 45 -0.42 6.23 1.44
N LEU A 46 -0.95 6.37 2.66
CA LEU A 46 -0.16 6.58 3.87
C LEU A 46 0.44 5.30 4.43
N THR A 47 -0.11 4.12 4.12
CA THR A 47 0.20 2.88 4.84
C THR A 47 0.61 1.71 3.95
N LEU A 48 0.29 1.72 2.66
CA LEU A 48 0.66 0.65 1.75
C LEU A 48 2.18 0.49 1.74
N SER A 49 2.64 -0.73 1.96
CA SER A 49 4.04 -1.13 2.03
C SER A 49 4.32 -2.22 1.01
N PRO A 50 4.76 -1.87 -0.21
CA PRO A 50 5.35 -2.83 -1.13
C PRO A 50 6.54 -3.56 -0.50
N TYR A 51 6.63 -4.87 -0.70
CA TYR A 51 7.80 -5.66 -0.26
C TYR A 51 8.32 -6.62 -1.33
N VAL A 52 7.59 -6.82 -2.42
CA VAL A 52 8.13 -7.39 -3.67
C VAL A 52 7.74 -6.44 -4.80
N ILE A 53 8.73 -5.98 -5.55
CA ILE A 53 8.56 -5.08 -6.69
C ILE A 53 8.31 -5.92 -7.95
N SER A 54 7.41 -5.47 -8.82
CA SER A 54 7.15 -6.12 -10.11
C SER A 54 8.33 -5.90 -11.05
N GLU A 55 8.80 -6.97 -11.72
CA GLU A 55 9.87 -6.88 -12.74
C GLU A 55 9.33 -6.68 -14.17
N GLY A 56 8.01 -6.58 -14.36
CA GLY A 56 7.35 -6.52 -15.67
C GLY A 56 6.46 -5.30 -15.89
N SER A 57 5.79 -5.27 -17.04
CA SER A 57 4.77 -4.27 -17.38
C SER A 57 3.53 -4.40 -16.48
N GLY A 58 3.09 -3.31 -15.88
CA GLY A 58 1.93 -3.27 -14.98
C GLY A 58 2.22 -2.43 -13.74
N ALA A 59 1.61 -2.80 -12.60
CA ALA A 59 1.81 -2.08 -11.35
C ALA A 59 3.21 -2.28 -10.76
N TYR A 60 3.70 -1.26 -10.06
CA TYR A 60 5.02 -1.20 -9.42
C TYR A 60 5.28 -2.33 -8.42
N TRP A 61 4.25 -2.79 -7.72
CA TRP A 61 4.37 -3.79 -6.67
C TRP A 61 3.74 -5.11 -7.12
N LEU A 62 4.40 -6.22 -6.78
CA LEU A 62 3.88 -7.58 -6.94
C LEU A 62 3.25 -8.09 -5.65
N TYR A 63 3.88 -7.79 -4.53
CA TYR A 63 3.35 -8.05 -3.20
C TYR A 63 3.48 -6.81 -2.31
N ALA A 64 2.41 -6.51 -1.59
CA ALA A 64 2.35 -5.39 -0.67
C ALA A 64 1.53 -5.76 0.58
N GLU A 65 1.65 -4.96 1.62
CA GLU A 65 0.85 -5.10 2.84
C GLU A 65 0.49 -3.74 3.43
N ASP A 66 -0.54 -3.72 4.25
CA ASP A 66 -0.76 -2.66 5.23
C ASP A 66 -0.97 -3.27 6.61
N ARG A 67 -1.57 -2.52 7.55
CA ARG A 67 -1.85 -3.02 8.90
C ARG A 67 -2.81 -4.21 8.92
N ASN A 68 -3.76 -4.25 7.99
CA ASN A 68 -4.92 -5.14 8.03
C ASN A 68 -4.87 -6.26 6.99
N ASN A 69 -4.19 -6.05 5.87
CA ASN A 69 -4.25 -6.94 4.71
C ASN A 69 -2.89 -7.19 4.06
N TYR A 70 -2.79 -8.34 3.38
CA TYR A 70 -1.82 -8.65 2.35
C TYR A 70 -2.44 -8.46 0.96
N TYR A 71 -1.64 -8.01 0.00
CA TYR A 71 -2.02 -7.70 -1.37
C TYR A 71 -1.08 -8.38 -2.37
N HIS A 72 -1.64 -8.99 -3.42
CA HIS A 72 -0.86 -9.61 -4.51
C HIS A 72 -1.41 -9.17 -5.86
N PHE A 73 -0.56 -8.60 -6.71
CA PHE A 73 -0.92 -8.20 -8.08
C PHE A 73 -0.90 -9.42 -9.00
N THR A 74 -1.99 -9.67 -9.73
CA THR A 74 -2.19 -10.92 -10.48
C THR A 74 -1.82 -10.83 -11.96
N TYR A 75 -1.48 -9.65 -12.48
CA TYR A 75 -1.22 -9.37 -13.91
C TYR A 75 -2.40 -9.71 -14.85
N GLU A 76 -3.58 -10.04 -14.32
CA GLU A 76 -4.73 -10.45 -15.12
C GLU A 76 -5.63 -9.24 -15.48
N PRO A 77 -5.97 -9.05 -16.77
CA PRO A 77 -6.93 -8.03 -17.17
C PRO A 77 -8.30 -8.24 -16.49
N GLY A 78 -8.80 -7.23 -15.78
CA GLY A 78 -10.10 -7.27 -15.09
C GLY A 78 -10.12 -8.03 -13.74
N ARG A 79 -9.00 -8.68 -13.37
CA ARG A 79 -8.77 -9.28 -12.04
C ARG A 79 -7.41 -8.81 -11.58
N GLU A 80 -7.37 -7.65 -10.94
CA GLU A 80 -6.12 -6.92 -10.85
C GLU A 80 -5.30 -7.27 -9.61
N TYR A 81 -5.93 -7.62 -8.49
CA TYR A 81 -5.19 -8.04 -7.30
C TYR A 81 -6.01 -8.90 -6.35
N LEU A 82 -5.31 -9.70 -5.55
CA LEU A 82 -5.84 -10.44 -4.41
C LEU A 82 -5.68 -9.65 -3.13
N VAL A 83 -6.65 -9.79 -2.23
CA VAL A 83 -6.62 -9.23 -0.87
C VAL A 83 -6.87 -10.35 0.13
N MET A 84 -6.00 -10.47 1.12
CA MET A 84 -6.18 -11.38 2.25
C MET A 84 -6.06 -10.62 3.57
N SER A 85 -7.02 -10.79 4.48
CA SER A 85 -6.91 -10.19 5.81
C SER A 85 -5.83 -10.86 6.66
N LYS A 86 -5.17 -10.08 7.51
CA LYS A 86 -4.21 -10.54 8.51
C LYS A 86 -4.86 -11.09 9.78
N ASN A 87 -6.17 -10.91 9.94
CA ASN A 87 -6.90 -11.31 11.15
C ASN A 87 -7.24 -12.81 11.23
N GLN A 88 -6.79 -13.60 10.25
CA GLN A 88 -7.06 -15.03 10.15
C GLN A 88 -5.76 -15.83 10.19
N SER A 89 -5.84 -17.04 10.74
CA SER A 89 -4.70 -17.97 10.75
C SER A 89 -4.72 -18.81 9.48
N CYS A 90 -3.61 -18.80 8.75
CA CYS A 90 -3.41 -19.57 7.54
C CYS A 90 -2.31 -20.62 7.74
N PRO A 91 -2.63 -21.93 7.70
CA PRO A 91 -1.62 -22.98 7.73
C PRO A 91 -0.61 -22.80 6.59
N SER A 92 0.68 -22.91 6.91
CA SER A 92 1.78 -22.79 5.93
C SER A 92 1.84 -21.44 5.19
N PHE A 93 1.29 -20.37 5.79
CA PHE A 93 1.30 -19.04 5.21
C PHE A 93 2.71 -18.55 4.89
N LYS A 94 2.88 -18.07 3.66
CA LYS A 94 4.05 -17.32 3.18
C LYS A 94 3.57 -16.04 2.52
N LYS A 95 4.07 -14.91 3.01
CA LYS A 95 3.64 -13.58 2.53
C LYS A 95 3.93 -13.35 1.04
N ASP A 96 4.93 -13.99 0.49
CA ASP A 96 5.42 -13.86 -0.88
C ASP A 96 5.00 -15.03 -1.78
N ASP A 97 4.05 -15.87 -1.33
CA ASP A 97 3.44 -16.93 -2.13
C ASP A 97 1.93 -16.92 -1.96
N PHE A 98 1.21 -16.28 -2.88
CA PHE A 98 -0.25 -16.14 -2.82
C PHE A 98 -0.99 -17.49 -2.79
N ARG A 99 -0.37 -18.58 -3.25
CA ARG A 99 -0.97 -19.93 -3.23
C ARG A 99 -1.15 -20.45 -1.80
N THR A 100 -0.43 -19.88 -0.85
CA THR A 100 -0.53 -20.19 0.59
C THR A 100 -1.55 -19.31 1.32
N TRP A 101 -2.19 -18.37 0.62
CA TRP A 101 -3.14 -17.44 1.22
C TRP A 101 -4.53 -18.08 1.31
N CYS A 102 -5.20 -17.92 2.44
CA CYS A 102 -6.55 -18.44 2.64
C CYS A 102 -7.59 -17.35 2.42
N GLN A 103 -8.71 -17.71 1.82
CA GLN A 103 -9.86 -16.80 1.65
C GLN A 103 -9.48 -15.48 0.96
N ALA A 104 -8.44 -15.49 0.12
CA ALA A 104 -8.05 -14.31 -0.64
C ALA A 104 -9.17 -13.94 -1.62
N LYS A 105 -9.53 -12.67 -1.66
CA LYS A 105 -10.59 -12.14 -2.51
C LYS A 105 -10.00 -11.40 -3.69
N VAL A 106 -10.48 -11.70 -4.88
CA VAL A 106 -10.17 -10.93 -6.09
C VAL A 106 -10.81 -9.56 -6.00
N GLN A 107 -10.09 -8.53 -6.43
CA GLN A 107 -10.53 -7.15 -6.49
C GLN A 107 -10.11 -6.51 -7.82
N SER A 108 -10.84 -5.48 -8.21
CA SER A 108 -10.52 -4.64 -9.36
C SER A 108 -9.92 -3.30 -8.93
N ILE A 109 -9.00 -2.77 -9.73
CA ILE A 109 -8.61 -1.37 -9.82
C ILE A 109 -9.83 -0.63 -10.34
N ARG A 110 -10.19 0.44 -9.64
CA ARG A 110 -11.34 1.27 -10.00
C ARG A 110 -10.92 2.39 -10.93
#